data_AF-A0A1B6LB45-F1
#
_entry.id   AF-A0A1B6LB45-F1
#
_cell.length_a   1.000
_cell.length_b   1.000
_cell.length_c   1.000
_cell.angle_alpha   90.00
_cell.angle_beta   90.00
_cell.angle_gamma   90.00
#
_symmetry.space_group_name_H-M   'P 1'
#
loop_
_entity.id
_entity.type
_entity.pdbx_description
1 polymer ?
#
loop_
_entity_poly.entity_id
_entity_poly.type
_entity_poly.pdbx_seq_one_letter_code
_entity_poly.pdbx_strand_id
1 'polypeptide(L)'
;VGKLAGVSRTWTDWVMAAVDKVPFVMSAAMVAILLSSCGGLAMIVGTIYYFMRVCGMYEDYIEQLFFAPVKYVKDVVVGWWKGDELPEVDDVIREAEELLSMKNLTQFNFHLTLAMLWGAASLVHLPSVLVWAHNFKYNPVLDPDPATMSALVSSVCAAVIWTLDTPIGSTTGKMYNMMSTLMFILACLVLMFCPISLYNLPVLTALVLVCVVLHQFYEWVVQRWARGRREAALLVPASDSEQESDAKAIEGGGDTEEEEDEEVEEEIPPTESDRSERESGKSERDSESPARIDSGTSEVSLSSYEAVSLTELKDQPKIDDEEGADEEEDDEEEEVDEKESEDEREKNKKTARDQIKKKDKLKRKNSD
;
A
#
# COMPACT_ATOMS: atom_id res chain seq x y z
N VAL A 1 -38.63 9.03 36.15
CA VAL A 1 -38.53 9.17 34.68
C VAL A 1 -37.16 9.68 34.20
N GLY A 2 -36.31 10.31 35.03
CA GLY A 2 -34.99 10.83 34.60
C GLY A 2 -33.78 9.88 34.57
N LYS A 3 -33.93 8.55 34.76
CA LYS A 3 -32.78 7.61 34.82
C LYS A 3 -32.50 6.83 33.52
N LEU A 4 -33.37 6.90 32.52
CA LEU A 4 -33.19 6.19 31.24
C LEU A 4 -32.40 6.99 30.19
N ALA A 5 -32.32 8.32 30.33
CA ALA A 5 -31.58 9.19 29.40
C ALA A 5 -30.04 9.12 29.56
N GLY A 6 -29.53 8.56 30.67
CA GLY A 6 -28.09 8.39 30.90
C GLY A 6 -27.49 7.15 30.22
N VAL A 7 -28.30 6.11 30.00
CA VAL A 7 -27.82 4.81 29.49
C VAL A 7 -27.54 4.85 27.98
N SER A 8 -28.33 5.61 27.22
CA SER A 8 -28.14 5.74 25.77
C SER A 8 -26.83 6.44 25.42
N ARG A 9 -26.43 7.47 26.20
CA ARG A 9 -25.20 8.23 25.96
C ARG A 9 -23.94 7.42 26.27
N THR A 10 -23.96 6.61 27.33
CA THR A 10 -22.83 5.72 27.63
C THR A 10 -22.67 4.63 26.58
N TRP A 11 -23.75 4.05 26.06
CA TRP A 11 -23.64 2.96 25.10
C TRP A 11 -23.10 3.44 23.75
N THR A 12 -23.49 4.63 23.29
CA THR A 12 -22.92 5.23 22.07
C THR A 12 -21.44 5.51 22.23
N ASP A 13 -20.99 6.03 23.38
CA ASP A 13 -19.56 6.29 23.60
C ASP A 13 -18.73 4.98 23.59
N TRP A 14 -19.30 3.89 24.14
CA TRP A 14 -18.69 2.56 24.06
C TRP A 14 -18.68 1.99 22.63
N VAL A 15 -19.75 2.19 21.87
CA VAL A 15 -19.83 1.75 20.46
C VAL A 15 -18.88 2.55 19.59
N MET A 16 -18.81 3.88 19.76
CA MET A 16 -17.88 4.73 19.00
C MET A 16 -16.42 4.42 19.37
N ALA A 17 -16.11 4.24 20.66
CA ALA A 17 -14.80 3.79 21.10
C ALA A 17 -14.46 2.36 20.64
N ALA A 18 -15.47 1.52 20.43
CA ALA A 18 -15.30 0.19 19.84
C ALA A 18 -15.04 0.32 18.34
N VAL A 19 -15.77 1.16 17.60
CA VAL A 19 -15.61 1.44 16.17
C VAL A 19 -14.18 1.90 15.87
N ASP A 20 -13.65 2.83 16.68
CA ASP A 20 -12.27 3.30 16.53
C ASP A 20 -11.23 2.18 16.75
N LYS A 21 -11.59 1.12 17.49
CA LYS A 21 -10.75 -0.04 17.78
C LYS A 21 -11.11 -1.27 16.95
N VAL A 22 -12.13 -1.22 16.09
CA VAL A 22 -12.61 -2.34 15.28
C VAL A 22 -11.47 -3.00 14.50
N PRO A 23 -10.58 -2.26 13.82
CA PRO A 23 -9.43 -2.84 13.10
C PRO A 23 -8.56 -3.78 13.96
N PHE A 24 -8.25 -3.34 15.18
CA PHE A 24 -7.40 -4.09 16.09
C PHE A 24 -8.11 -5.32 16.65
N VAL A 25 -9.38 -5.15 17.06
CA VAL A 25 -10.22 -6.24 17.56
C VAL A 25 -10.41 -7.31 16.48
N MET A 26 -10.59 -6.90 15.23
CA MET A 26 -10.75 -7.81 14.11
C MET A 26 -9.51 -8.65 13.86
N SER A 27 -8.31 -8.04 13.86
CA SER A 27 -7.06 -8.79 13.75
C SER A 27 -6.85 -9.76 14.91
N ALA A 28 -7.15 -9.35 16.15
CA ALA A 28 -7.09 -10.24 17.31
C ALA A 28 -8.08 -11.41 17.19
N ALA A 29 -9.28 -11.16 16.67
CA ALA A 29 -10.27 -12.20 16.40
C ALA A 29 -9.78 -13.18 15.32
N MET A 30 -9.14 -12.70 14.25
CA MET A 30 -8.54 -13.56 13.22
C MET A 30 -7.45 -14.47 13.80
N VAL A 31 -6.58 -13.95 14.68
CA VAL A 31 -5.57 -14.76 15.36
C VAL A 31 -6.22 -15.79 16.28
N ALA A 32 -7.29 -15.44 16.99
CA ALA A 32 -8.03 -16.39 17.83
C ALA A 32 -8.70 -17.50 17.00
N ILE A 33 -9.29 -17.16 15.84
CA ILE A 33 -9.86 -18.13 14.89
C ILE A 33 -8.76 -19.06 14.39
N LEU A 34 -7.62 -18.51 13.99
CA LEU A 34 -6.46 -19.27 13.52
C LEU A 34 -5.98 -20.30 14.55
N LEU A 35 -5.90 -19.93 15.83
CA LEU A 35 -5.47 -20.83 16.90
C LEU A 35 -6.52 -21.87 17.31
N SER A 36 -7.81 -21.63 17.01
CA SER A 36 -8.91 -22.50 17.44
C SER A 36 -9.50 -23.38 16.34
N SER A 37 -9.24 -23.07 15.07
CA SER A 37 -9.86 -23.72 13.92
C SER A 37 -8.88 -23.99 12.77
N CYS A 38 -8.85 -23.13 11.75
CA CYS A 38 -7.88 -23.19 10.65
C CYS A 38 -7.52 -21.78 10.16
N GLY A 39 -6.30 -21.61 9.65
CA GLY A 39 -5.79 -20.36 9.10
C GLY A 39 -6.59 -19.90 7.87
N GLY A 40 -7.11 -20.84 7.07
CA GLY A 40 -7.97 -20.52 5.94
C GLY A 40 -9.25 -19.78 6.32
N LEU A 41 -9.89 -20.18 7.43
CA LEU A 41 -11.09 -19.51 7.92
C LEU A 41 -10.79 -18.07 8.36
N ALA A 42 -9.66 -17.87 9.05
CA ALA A 42 -9.20 -16.54 9.44
C ALA A 42 -8.97 -15.63 8.21
N MET A 43 -8.39 -16.16 7.13
CA MET A 43 -8.16 -15.43 5.88
C MET A 43 -9.46 -15.02 5.17
N ILE A 44 -10.47 -15.91 5.11
CA ILE A 44 -11.80 -15.61 4.54
C ILE A 44 -12.48 -14.51 5.37
N VAL A 45 -12.47 -14.64 6.69
CA VAL A 45 -13.05 -13.65 7.60
C VAL A 45 -12.35 -12.29 7.44
N GLY A 46 -11.03 -12.27 7.31
CA GLY A 46 -10.27 -11.07 6.96
C GLY A 46 -10.66 -10.48 5.61
N THR A 47 -10.91 -11.32 4.59
CA THR A 47 -11.35 -10.88 3.25
C THR A 47 -12.70 -10.19 3.31
N ILE A 48 -13.67 -10.77 4.01
CA ILE A 48 -15.01 -10.18 4.17
C ILE A 48 -14.92 -8.81 4.85
N TYR A 49 -14.15 -8.71 5.93
CA TYR A 49 -13.95 -7.43 6.62
C TYR A 49 -13.26 -6.39 5.72
N TYR A 50 -12.21 -6.79 5.00
CA TYR A 50 -11.51 -5.90 4.08
C TYR A 50 -12.45 -5.41 2.96
N PHE A 51 -13.25 -6.31 2.38
CA PHE A 51 -14.26 -5.96 1.38
C PHE A 51 -15.24 -4.91 1.90
N MET A 52 -15.80 -5.12 3.10
CA MET A 52 -16.69 -4.14 3.74
C MET A 52 -16.02 -2.78 3.94
N ARG A 53 -14.74 -2.77 4.34
CA ARG A 53 -13.97 -1.52 4.48
C ARG A 53 -13.80 -0.80 3.13
N VAL A 54 -13.49 -1.52 2.06
CA VAL A 54 -13.37 -0.95 0.71
C VAL A 54 -14.73 -0.41 0.23
N CYS A 55 -15.83 -1.11 0.51
CA CYS A 55 -17.18 -0.60 0.23
C CYS A 55 -17.48 0.69 0.97
N GLY A 56 -17.10 0.81 2.25
CA GLY A 56 -17.27 2.06 3.00
C GLY A 56 -16.49 3.22 2.37
N MET A 57 -15.24 2.99 1.99
CA MET A 57 -14.44 4.01 1.28
C MET A 57 -15.02 4.36 -0.10
N TYR A 58 -15.63 3.40 -0.78
CA TYR A 58 -16.29 3.61 -2.07
C TYR A 58 -17.58 4.42 -1.90
N GLU A 59 -18.35 4.17 -0.83
CA GLU A 59 -19.52 4.97 -0.47
C GLU A 59 -19.12 6.42 -0.19
N ASP A 60 -18.10 6.65 0.64
CA ASP A 60 -17.57 7.99 0.93
C ASP A 60 -17.10 8.70 -0.34
N TYR A 61 -16.48 7.96 -1.26
CA TYR A 61 -16.04 8.48 -2.55
C TYR A 61 -17.22 8.88 -3.44
N ILE A 62 -18.22 8.00 -3.57
CA ILE A 62 -19.45 8.27 -4.33
C ILE A 62 -20.20 9.46 -3.73
N GLU A 63 -20.30 9.51 -2.40
CA GLU A 63 -20.97 10.57 -1.67
C GLU A 63 -20.36 11.92 -2.03
N GLN A 64 -19.04 12.04 -1.95
CA GLN A 64 -18.33 13.25 -2.34
C GLN A 64 -18.49 13.57 -3.83
N LEU A 65 -18.45 12.56 -4.70
CA LEU A 65 -18.65 12.69 -6.14
C LEU A 65 -20.05 13.24 -6.48
N PHE A 66 -21.10 12.82 -5.77
CA PHE A 66 -22.47 13.31 -5.98
C PHE A 66 -22.77 14.62 -5.26
N PHE A 67 -22.21 14.87 -4.08
CA PHE A 67 -22.48 16.10 -3.34
C PHE A 67 -21.83 17.33 -3.95
N ALA A 68 -20.67 17.20 -4.62
CA ALA A 68 -20.03 18.31 -5.31
C ALA A 68 -20.94 18.98 -6.36
N PRO A 69 -21.50 18.26 -7.37
CA PRO A 69 -22.41 18.86 -8.33
C PRO A 69 -23.72 19.32 -7.69
N VAL A 70 -24.26 18.60 -6.69
CA VAL A 70 -25.49 19.01 -5.99
C VAL A 70 -25.29 20.33 -5.24
N LYS A 71 -24.15 20.50 -4.56
CA LYS A 71 -23.80 21.73 -3.86
C LYS A 71 -23.58 22.87 -4.84
N TYR A 72 -22.89 22.62 -5.95
CA TYR A 72 -22.72 23.60 -7.03
C TYR A 72 -24.08 24.08 -7.58
N VAL A 73 -24.99 23.16 -7.91
CA VAL A 73 -26.35 23.53 -8.38
C VAL A 73 -27.10 24.32 -7.30
N LYS A 74 -26.98 23.93 -6.02
CA LYS A 74 -27.60 24.67 -4.91
C LYS A 74 -27.07 26.10 -4.82
N ASP A 75 -25.75 26.28 -4.91
CA ASP A 75 -25.10 27.58 -4.77
C ASP A 75 -25.43 28.48 -5.97
N VAL A 76 -25.49 27.92 -7.19
CA VAL A 76 -25.96 28.63 -8.40
C VAL A 76 -27.42 29.07 -8.26
N VAL A 77 -28.31 28.19 -7.79
CA VAL A 77 -29.74 28.51 -7.61
C VAL A 77 -29.94 29.57 -6.53
N VAL A 78 -29.20 29.50 -5.42
CA VAL A 78 -29.27 30.48 -4.33
C VAL A 78 -28.68 31.83 -4.76
N GLY A 79 -27.56 31.85 -5.47
CA GLY A 79 -26.95 33.07 -6.01
C GLY A 79 -27.86 33.76 -7.02
N TRP A 80 -28.48 32.99 -7.91
CA TRP A 80 -29.48 33.49 -8.86
C TRP A 80 -30.68 34.14 -8.15
N TRP A 81 -31.13 33.56 -7.03
CA TRP A 81 -32.23 34.12 -6.23
C TRP A 81 -31.86 35.41 -5.48
N LYS A 82 -30.59 35.60 -5.12
CA LYS A 82 -30.12 36.79 -4.39
C LYS A 82 -29.69 37.94 -5.29
N GLY A 83 -29.48 37.69 -6.59
CA GLY A 83 -29.00 38.70 -7.52
C GLY A 83 -27.52 39.06 -7.35
N ASP A 84 -26.73 38.18 -6.70
CA ASP A 84 -25.29 38.33 -6.57
C ASP A 84 -24.60 37.97 -7.91
N GLU A 85 -23.46 38.61 -8.21
CA GLU A 85 -22.59 38.20 -9.34
C GLU A 85 -22.17 36.74 -9.14
N LEU A 86 -22.39 35.91 -10.17
CA LEU A 86 -22.08 34.49 -10.10
C LEU A 86 -20.58 34.30 -9.81
N PRO A 87 -20.21 33.43 -8.85
CA PRO A 87 -18.82 33.02 -8.71
C PRO A 87 -18.33 32.39 -10.02
N GLU A 88 -17.08 32.64 -10.38
CA GLU A 88 -16.45 32.05 -11.55
C GLU A 88 -16.44 30.52 -11.37
N VAL A 89 -17.29 29.87 -12.17
CA VAL A 89 -17.65 28.45 -12.08
C VAL A 89 -16.42 27.55 -12.15
N ASP A 90 -15.42 27.97 -12.93
CA ASP A 90 -14.26 27.16 -13.25
C ASP A 90 -13.30 27.00 -12.07
N ASP A 91 -13.16 27.99 -11.18
CA ASP A 91 -12.22 27.88 -10.06
C ASP A 91 -12.74 27.01 -8.91
N VAL A 92 -14.05 27.08 -8.63
CA VAL A 92 -14.68 26.28 -7.56
C VAL A 92 -14.76 24.80 -7.96
N ILE A 93 -15.08 24.51 -9.23
CA ILE A 93 -15.10 23.13 -9.73
C ILE A 93 -13.69 22.56 -9.75
N ARG A 94 -12.69 23.33 -10.21
CA ARG A 94 -11.31 22.88 -10.30
C ARG A 94 -10.69 22.58 -8.94
N GLU A 95 -10.91 23.41 -7.93
CA GLU A 95 -10.37 23.17 -6.58
C GLU A 95 -11.04 21.97 -5.90
N ALA A 96 -12.37 21.84 -6.05
CA ALA A 96 -13.11 20.69 -5.54
C ALA A 96 -12.68 19.40 -6.26
N GLU A 97 -12.50 19.43 -7.57
CA GLU A 97 -12.04 18.27 -8.35
C GLU A 97 -10.61 17.88 -8.00
N GLU A 98 -9.68 18.83 -7.86
CA GLU A 98 -8.28 18.55 -7.51
C GLU A 98 -8.14 17.92 -6.12
N LEU A 99 -8.86 18.43 -5.12
CA LEU A 99 -8.79 17.92 -3.74
C LEU A 99 -9.47 16.56 -3.57
N LEU A 100 -10.61 16.37 -4.24
CA LEU A 100 -11.48 15.20 -4.09
C LEU A 100 -10.96 14.03 -4.96
N SER A 101 -10.34 14.33 -6.10
CA SER A 101 -9.75 13.33 -7.00
C SER A 101 -8.44 12.75 -6.47
N MET A 102 -7.45 13.57 -6.09
CA MET A 102 -6.10 13.05 -5.89
C MET A 102 -5.93 12.23 -4.61
N LYS A 103 -6.54 12.64 -3.50
CA LYS A 103 -6.31 11.98 -2.21
C LYS A 103 -7.21 10.77 -1.98
N ASN A 104 -8.50 10.89 -2.23
CA ASN A 104 -9.44 9.79 -1.99
C ASN A 104 -9.24 8.64 -2.98
N LEU A 105 -8.96 8.96 -4.25
CA LEU A 105 -8.76 7.94 -5.28
C LEU A 105 -7.49 7.13 -5.03
N THR A 106 -6.40 7.77 -4.62
CA THR A 106 -5.16 7.06 -4.28
C THR A 106 -5.34 6.17 -3.05
N GLN A 107 -6.08 6.64 -2.05
CA GLN A 107 -6.43 5.86 -0.87
C GLN A 107 -7.28 4.64 -1.21
N PHE A 108 -8.32 4.86 -2.01
CA PHE A 108 -9.21 3.82 -2.49
C PHE A 108 -8.45 2.78 -3.32
N ASN A 109 -7.68 3.21 -4.32
CA ASN A 109 -6.90 2.31 -5.19
C ASN A 109 -5.91 1.47 -4.40
N PHE A 110 -5.27 2.05 -3.38
CA PHE A 110 -4.36 1.32 -2.49
C PHE A 110 -5.10 0.21 -1.74
N HIS A 111 -6.19 0.55 -1.04
CA HIS A 111 -6.94 -0.45 -0.26
C HIS A 111 -7.63 -1.49 -1.15
N LEU A 112 -8.13 -1.09 -2.33
CA LEU A 112 -8.71 -2.00 -3.32
C LEU A 112 -7.68 -3.02 -3.81
N THR A 113 -6.49 -2.57 -4.22
CA THR A 113 -5.41 -3.46 -4.69
C THR A 113 -5.02 -4.45 -3.60
N LEU A 114 -4.92 -3.97 -2.36
CA LEU A 114 -4.55 -4.80 -1.22
C LEU A 114 -5.67 -5.80 -0.85
N ALA A 115 -6.94 -5.41 -0.99
CA ALA A 115 -8.09 -6.29 -0.83
C ALA A 115 -8.13 -7.38 -1.90
N MET A 116 -7.85 -7.04 -3.16
CA MET A 116 -7.77 -8.01 -4.26
C MET A 116 -6.63 -9.00 -4.04
N LEU A 117 -5.44 -8.52 -3.64
CA LEU A 117 -4.30 -9.36 -3.29
C LEU A 117 -4.62 -10.31 -2.12
N TRP A 118 -5.27 -9.78 -1.08
CA TRP A 118 -5.71 -10.57 0.08
C TRP A 118 -6.77 -11.61 -0.31
N GLY A 119 -7.75 -11.22 -1.13
CA GLY A 119 -8.80 -12.09 -1.64
C GLY A 119 -8.21 -13.24 -2.46
N ALA A 120 -7.27 -12.96 -3.36
CA ALA A 120 -6.57 -13.98 -4.14
C ALA A 120 -5.85 -15.00 -3.23
N ALA A 121 -5.13 -14.53 -2.19
CA ALA A 121 -4.50 -15.44 -1.22
C ALA A 121 -5.53 -16.26 -0.43
N SER A 122 -6.69 -15.69 -0.13
CA SER A 122 -7.75 -16.38 0.60
C SER A 122 -8.45 -17.45 -0.24
N LEU A 123 -8.58 -17.24 -1.55
CA LEU A 123 -9.11 -18.24 -2.48
C LEU A 123 -8.26 -19.51 -2.50
N VAL A 124 -6.92 -19.38 -2.42
CA VAL A 124 -6.00 -20.53 -2.31
C VAL A 124 -6.25 -21.36 -1.06
N HIS A 125 -6.79 -20.76 0.00
CA HIS A 125 -7.06 -21.44 1.27
C HIS A 125 -8.47 -22.05 1.36
N LEU A 126 -9.32 -21.90 0.33
CA LEU A 126 -10.66 -22.50 0.32
C LEU A 126 -10.66 -24.03 0.54
N PRO A 127 -9.77 -24.83 -0.09
CA PRO A 127 -9.74 -26.27 0.14
C PRO A 127 -9.48 -26.63 1.61
N SER A 128 -8.58 -25.92 2.30
CA SER A 128 -8.30 -26.14 3.72
C SER A 128 -9.54 -25.89 4.58
N VAL A 129 -10.33 -24.86 4.26
CA VAL A 129 -11.57 -24.56 4.98
C VAL A 129 -12.63 -25.63 4.73
N LEU A 130 -12.75 -26.13 3.50
CA LEU A 130 -13.67 -27.22 3.18
C LEU A 130 -13.30 -28.51 3.92
N VAL A 131 -12.02 -28.87 3.96
CA VAL A 131 -11.53 -30.05 4.70
C VAL A 131 -11.77 -29.89 6.20
N TRP A 132 -11.51 -28.70 6.75
CA TRP A 132 -11.82 -28.40 8.15
C TRP A 132 -13.33 -28.53 8.43
N ALA A 133 -14.18 -27.94 7.58
CA ALA A 133 -15.64 -27.98 7.76
C ALA A 133 -16.18 -29.42 7.74
N HIS A 134 -15.64 -30.27 6.87
CA HIS A 134 -15.99 -31.69 6.83
C HIS A 134 -15.56 -32.44 8.10
N ASN A 135 -14.37 -32.14 8.62
CA ASN A 135 -13.79 -32.83 9.78
C ASN A 135 -14.12 -32.18 11.14
N PHE A 136 -14.84 -31.06 11.15
CA PHE A 136 -15.15 -30.27 12.35
C PHE A 136 -15.80 -31.09 13.46
N LYS A 137 -16.60 -32.10 13.12
CA LYS A 137 -17.25 -32.99 14.09
C LYS A 137 -16.26 -33.87 14.87
N TYR A 138 -15.12 -34.19 14.29
CA TYR A 138 -14.13 -35.12 14.86
C TYR A 138 -12.98 -34.38 15.51
N ASN A 139 -12.45 -33.35 14.83
CA ASN A 139 -11.39 -32.51 15.35
C ASN A 139 -11.70 -31.05 15.00
N PRO A 140 -11.87 -30.16 16.01
CA PRO A 140 -12.13 -28.74 15.75
C PRO A 140 -10.92 -28.01 15.17
N VAL A 141 -9.70 -28.56 15.33
CA VAL A 141 -8.45 -27.98 14.86
C VAL A 141 -7.91 -28.80 13.69
N LEU A 142 -7.53 -28.13 12.60
CA LEU A 142 -6.91 -28.79 11.45
C LEU A 142 -5.39 -28.91 11.67
N ASP A 143 -4.87 -30.14 11.79
CA ASP A 143 -3.43 -30.41 11.97
C ASP A 143 -2.98 -31.52 11.00
N PRO A 144 -1.98 -31.31 10.12
CA PRO A 144 -1.24 -30.06 9.89
C PRO A 144 -1.97 -29.10 8.94
N ASP A 145 -2.10 -27.82 9.34
CA ASP A 145 -2.65 -26.76 8.47
C ASP A 145 -1.52 -25.96 7.78
N PRO A 146 -1.34 -26.09 6.46
CA PRO A 146 -0.33 -25.36 5.70
C PRO A 146 -0.56 -23.85 5.68
N ALA A 147 -1.78 -23.38 5.96
CA ALA A 147 -2.16 -21.96 5.95
C ALA A 147 -1.77 -21.22 7.24
N THR A 148 -1.40 -21.94 8.31
CA THR A 148 -1.25 -21.35 9.65
C THR A 148 -0.24 -20.21 9.67
N MET A 149 0.94 -20.41 9.09
CA MET A 149 2.02 -19.42 9.16
C MET A 149 1.72 -18.20 8.29
N SER A 150 1.23 -18.38 7.06
CA SER A 150 0.88 -17.27 6.17
C SER A 150 -0.30 -16.47 6.70
N ALA A 151 -1.32 -17.13 7.26
CA ALA A 151 -2.47 -16.47 7.86
C ALA A 151 -2.11 -15.71 9.14
N LEU A 152 -1.19 -16.22 9.97
CA LEU A 152 -0.72 -15.54 11.17
C LEU A 152 0.03 -14.25 10.81
N VAL A 153 1.00 -14.35 9.90
CA VAL A 153 1.75 -13.19 9.42
C VAL A 153 0.82 -12.16 8.80
N SER A 154 -0.09 -12.59 7.93
CA SER A 154 -1.06 -11.71 7.27
C SER A 154 -1.99 -11.04 8.29
N SER A 155 -2.45 -11.75 9.32
CA SER A 155 -3.30 -11.20 10.38
C SER A 155 -2.61 -10.09 11.18
N VAL A 156 -1.32 -10.28 11.50
CA VAL A 156 -0.50 -9.24 12.16
C VAL A 156 -0.32 -8.03 11.24
N CYS A 157 -0.02 -8.26 9.95
CA CYS A 157 0.07 -7.21 8.95
C CYS A 157 -1.24 -6.42 8.82
N ALA A 158 -2.38 -7.10 8.80
CA ALA A 158 -3.71 -6.49 8.72
C ALA A 158 -3.99 -5.56 9.90
N ALA A 159 -3.57 -5.92 11.12
CA ALA A 159 -3.67 -5.05 12.29
C ALA A 159 -2.99 -3.70 12.04
N VAL A 160 -1.80 -3.71 11.44
CA VAL A 160 -1.06 -2.48 11.14
C VAL A 160 -1.70 -1.72 9.97
N ILE A 161 -2.01 -2.40 8.86
CA ILE A 161 -2.63 -1.79 7.67
C ILE A 161 -3.97 -1.12 8.00
N TRP A 162 -4.82 -1.77 8.80
CA TRP A 162 -6.15 -1.26 9.09
C TRP A 162 -6.17 -0.17 10.16
N THR A 163 -5.13 -0.07 10.99
CA THR A 163 -5.00 0.98 12.01
C THR A 163 -4.28 2.23 11.50
N LEU A 164 -3.48 2.11 10.44
CA LEU A 164 -2.83 3.25 9.79
C LEU A 164 -3.73 3.83 8.70
N ASP A 165 -3.90 5.16 8.70
CA ASP A 165 -4.52 5.91 7.60
C ASP A 165 -3.58 5.91 6.40
N THR A 166 -3.57 4.79 5.67
CA THR A 166 -2.72 4.55 4.49
C THR A 166 -3.50 4.85 3.19
N PRO A 167 -2.82 5.24 2.11
CA PRO A 167 -1.38 5.43 1.98
C PRO A 167 -0.95 6.79 2.56
N ILE A 168 0.15 6.75 3.31
CA ILE A 168 0.78 7.97 3.80
C ILE A 168 1.50 8.62 2.61
N GLY A 169 1.07 9.82 2.22
CA GLY A 169 1.70 10.57 1.14
C GLY A 169 3.18 10.80 1.44
N SER A 170 4.07 10.18 0.67
CA SER A 170 5.50 10.27 0.91
C SER A 170 6.03 11.63 0.49
N THR A 171 6.84 12.24 1.35
CA THR A 171 7.55 13.49 1.01
C THR A 171 8.84 13.21 0.23
N THR A 172 9.29 11.94 0.19
CA THR A 172 10.58 11.53 -0.39
C THR A 172 10.40 10.47 -1.47
N GLY A 173 10.40 10.89 -2.75
CA GLY A 173 10.17 9.98 -3.89
C GLY A 173 11.17 8.82 -4.04
N LYS A 174 12.32 8.85 -3.35
CA LYS A 174 13.34 7.78 -3.42
C LYS A 174 12.84 6.44 -2.86
N MET A 175 12.12 6.44 -1.74
CA MET A 175 11.63 5.21 -1.11
C MET A 175 10.55 4.53 -1.96
N TYR A 176 9.72 5.33 -2.62
CA TYR A 176 8.69 4.83 -3.54
C TYR A 176 9.32 4.12 -4.75
N ASN A 177 10.39 4.66 -5.33
CA ASN A 177 11.11 3.99 -6.42
C ASN A 177 11.67 2.63 -5.97
N MET A 178 12.32 2.59 -4.80
CA MET A 178 12.81 1.34 -4.23
C MET A 178 11.69 0.32 -4.01
N MET A 179 10.57 0.76 -3.45
CA MET A 179 9.39 -0.07 -3.21
C MET A 179 8.79 -0.61 -4.51
N SER A 180 8.67 0.24 -5.53
CA SER A 180 8.17 -0.16 -6.85
C SER A 180 9.06 -1.22 -7.48
N THR A 181 10.39 -1.06 -7.41
CA THR A 181 11.34 -2.08 -7.90
C THR A 181 11.20 -3.39 -7.13
N LEU A 182 11.08 -3.33 -5.80
CA LEU A 182 10.92 -4.51 -4.96
C LEU A 182 9.60 -5.25 -5.26
N MET A 183 8.50 -4.51 -5.41
CA MET A 183 7.19 -5.08 -5.76
C MET A 183 7.20 -5.70 -7.16
N PHE A 184 7.90 -5.08 -8.12
CA PHE A 184 8.07 -5.65 -9.46
C PHE A 184 8.85 -6.97 -9.42
N ILE A 185 9.95 -7.02 -8.67
CA ILE A 185 10.72 -8.27 -8.49
C ILE A 185 9.85 -9.36 -7.84
N LEU A 186 9.11 -9.02 -6.77
CA LEU A 186 8.20 -9.96 -6.12
C LEU A 186 7.09 -10.45 -7.06
N ALA A 187 6.54 -9.58 -7.91
CA ALA A 187 5.56 -9.96 -8.92
C ALA A 187 6.15 -10.96 -9.94
N CYS A 188 7.37 -10.73 -10.43
CA CYS A 188 8.07 -11.68 -11.29
C CYS A 188 8.31 -13.02 -10.59
N LEU A 189 8.70 -13.02 -9.30
CA LEU A 189 8.85 -14.24 -8.52
C LEU A 189 7.52 -15.00 -8.39
N VAL A 190 6.43 -14.29 -8.07
CA VAL A 190 5.08 -14.89 -8.00
C VAL A 190 4.71 -15.53 -9.34
N LEU A 191 4.92 -14.84 -10.48
CA LEU A 191 4.63 -15.39 -11.80
C LEU A 191 5.49 -16.60 -12.15
N MET A 192 6.76 -16.64 -11.73
CA MET A 192 7.63 -17.80 -11.95
C MET A 192 7.28 -18.99 -11.06
N PHE A 193 6.89 -18.76 -9.80
CA PHE A 193 6.62 -19.84 -8.84
C PHE A 193 5.18 -20.36 -8.87
N CYS A 194 4.21 -19.54 -9.29
CA CYS A 194 2.79 -19.91 -9.34
C CYS A 194 2.52 -21.20 -10.15
N PRO A 195 3.11 -21.40 -11.34
CA PRO A 195 2.90 -22.63 -12.12
C PRO A 195 3.51 -23.88 -11.47
N ILE A 196 4.57 -23.72 -10.68
CA ILE A 196 5.31 -24.84 -10.09
C ILE A 196 4.62 -25.32 -8.80
N SER A 197 4.20 -24.39 -7.95
CA SER A 197 3.58 -24.71 -6.68
C SER A 197 2.66 -23.58 -6.23
N LEU A 198 1.37 -23.79 -6.44
CA LEU A 198 0.31 -22.90 -5.98
C LEU A 198 0.32 -22.74 -4.44
N TYR A 199 0.86 -23.73 -3.72
CA TYR A 199 1.02 -23.71 -2.26
C TYR A 199 2.03 -22.68 -1.74
N ASN A 200 2.96 -22.22 -2.58
CA ASN A 200 3.91 -21.18 -2.19
C ASN A 200 3.32 -19.77 -2.30
N LEU A 201 2.19 -19.62 -3.01
CA LEU A 201 1.58 -18.33 -3.27
C LEU A 201 1.20 -17.58 -1.98
N PRO A 202 0.56 -18.20 -0.97
CA PRO A 202 0.22 -17.51 0.27
C PRO A 202 1.44 -17.01 1.06
N VAL A 203 2.56 -17.71 1.01
CA VAL A 203 3.81 -17.29 1.66
C VAL A 203 4.39 -16.07 0.96
N LEU A 204 4.38 -16.06 -0.38
CA LEU A 204 4.81 -14.90 -1.17
C LEU A 204 3.87 -13.70 -0.96
N THR A 205 2.56 -13.91 -0.90
CA THR A 205 1.61 -12.84 -0.59
C THR A 205 1.84 -12.27 0.81
N ALA A 206 2.06 -13.12 1.82
CA ALA A 206 2.40 -12.66 3.17
C ALA A 206 3.70 -11.83 3.17
N LEU A 207 4.71 -12.22 2.39
CA LEU A 207 5.94 -11.45 2.22
C LEU A 207 5.68 -10.06 1.61
N VAL A 208 4.84 -9.99 0.56
CA VAL A 208 4.41 -8.72 -0.05
C VAL A 208 3.72 -7.84 0.99
N LEU A 209 2.80 -8.39 1.79
CA LEU A 209 2.12 -7.66 2.87
C LEU A 209 3.09 -7.13 3.92
N VAL A 210 4.09 -7.93 4.33
CA VAL A 210 5.14 -7.49 5.25
C VAL A 210 5.94 -6.33 4.67
N CYS A 211 6.33 -6.40 3.39
CA CYS A 211 7.03 -5.30 2.73
C CYS A 211 6.17 -4.02 2.71
N VAL A 212 4.89 -4.12 2.34
CA VAL A 212 3.94 -2.99 2.40
C VAL A 212 3.86 -2.41 3.80
N VAL A 213 3.66 -3.25 4.82
CA VAL A 213 3.57 -2.81 6.23
C VAL A 213 4.84 -2.11 6.68
N LEU A 214 6.02 -2.68 6.40
CA LEU A 214 7.29 -2.09 6.79
C LEU A 214 7.49 -0.72 6.16
N HIS A 215 7.12 -0.55 4.89
CA HIS A 215 7.18 0.74 4.21
C HIS A 215 6.22 1.75 4.83
N GLN A 216 4.95 1.39 5.02
CA GLN A 216 3.95 2.28 5.61
C GLN A 216 4.30 2.65 7.06
N PHE A 217 4.80 1.69 7.84
CA PHE A 217 5.24 1.91 9.21
C PHE A 217 6.47 2.82 9.25
N TYR A 218 7.45 2.61 8.37
CA TYR A 218 8.62 3.48 8.27
C TYR A 218 8.22 4.94 7.97
N GLU A 219 7.39 5.16 6.96
CA GLU A 219 6.87 6.50 6.62
C GLU A 219 6.13 7.13 7.81
N TRP A 220 5.27 6.35 8.48
CA TRP A 220 4.57 6.79 9.68
C TRP A 220 5.53 7.24 10.79
N VAL A 221 6.56 6.44 11.11
CA VAL A 221 7.57 6.76 12.13
C VAL A 221 8.35 8.02 11.74
N VAL A 222 8.81 8.12 10.49
CA VAL A 222 9.58 9.26 10.00
C VAL A 222 8.75 10.54 10.08
N GLN A 223 7.49 10.51 9.65
CA GLN A 223 6.59 11.65 9.74
C GLN A 223 6.29 12.04 11.20
N ARG A 224 6.06 11.05 12.06
CA ARG A 224 5.82 11.29 13.50
C ARG A 224 7.03 11.96 14.15
N TRP A 225 8.24 11.52 13.81
CA TRP A 225 9.49 12.08 14.32
C TRP A 225 9.76 13.49 13.78
N ALA A 226 9.50 13.72 12.49
CA ALA A 226 9.61 15.05 11.88
C ALA A 226 8.63 16.06 12.53
N ARG A 227 7.40 15.64 12.81
CA ARG A 227 6.40 16.47 13.50
C ARG A 227 6.85 16.86 14.91
N GLY A 228 7.39 15.91 15.68
CA GLY A 228 7.92 16.18 17.01
C GLY A 228 9.05 17.21 17.02
N ARG A 229 9.93 17.21 15.99
CA ARG A 229 10.98 18.24 15.86
C ARG A 229 10.43 19.63 15.56
N ARG A 230 9.38 19.75 14.74
CA ARG A 230 8.75 21.04 14.46
C ARG A 230 8.03 21.62 15.68
N GLU A 231 7.31 20.78 16.41
CA GLU A 231 6.65 21.18 17.66
C GLU A 231 7.68 21.62 18.71
N ALA A 232 8.81 20.91 18.83
CA ALA A 232 9.90 21.31 19.72
C ALA A 232 10.56 22.64 19.29
N ALA A 233 10.76 22.87 17.99
CA ALA A 233 11.34 24.10 17.47
C ALA A 233 10.44 25.33 17.69
N LEU A 234 9.11 25.16 17.65
CA LEU A 234 8.15 26.24 17.89
C LEU A 234 8.05 26.61 19.39
N LEU A 235 8.39 25.68 20.28
CA LEU A 235 8.39 25.91 21.73
C LEU A 235 9.69 26.48 22.27
N VAL A 236 10.75 26.55 21.47
CA VAL A 236 11.91 27.38 21.80
C VAL A 236 11.48 28.81 21.45
N PRO A 237 11.06 29.65 22.41
CA PRO A 237 10.80 31.06 22.12
C PRO A 237 12.06 31.59 21.47
N ALA A 238 11.90 32.35 20.38
CA ALA A 238 12.99 33.14 19.83
C ALA A 238 13.50 34.00 20.98
N SER A 239 14.54 33.53 21.66
CA SER A 239 15.14 34.22 22.78
C SER A 239 15.64 35.52 22.20
N ASP A 240 15.01 36.61 22.61
CA ASP A 240 15.25 37.97 22.17
C ASP A 240 16.76 38.27 22.15
N SER A 241 17.40 38.04 21.01
CA SER A 241 18.79 38.43 20.75
C SER A 241 18.86 39.84 20.19
N GLU A 242 17.79 40.63 20.29
CA GLU A 242 17.76 42.05 19.90
C GLU A 242 18.33 42.98 20.98
N GLN A 243 18.97 42.46 22.04
CA GLN A 243 19.53 43.29 23.12
C GLN A 243 21.07 43.24 23.23
N GLU A 244 21.79 43.25 22.10
CA GLU A 244 23.25 43.46 22.09
C GLU A 244 23.74 44.26 20.86
N SER A 245 23.12 45.40 20.55
CA SER A 245 23.64 46.33 19.54
C SER A 245 23.85 47.78 20.00
N ASP A 246 23.46 48.16 21.22
CA ASP A 246 23.54 49.57 21.68
C ASP A 246 24.79 49.92 22.52
N ALA A 247 25.80 49.04 22.61
CA ALA A 247 27.01 49.30 23.43
C ALA A 247 28.29 49.59 22.63
N LYS A 248 28.26 49.76 21.30
CA LYS A 248 29.48 50.03 20.51
C LYS A 248 29.39 51.27 19.62
N ALA A 249 28.93 52.37 20.19
CA ALA A 249 29.07 53.71 19.62
C ALA A 249 29.70 54.65 20.66
N ILE A 250 31.03 54.60 20.80
CA ILE A 250 31.95 55.68 21.25
C ILE A 250 33.38 55.16 20.98
N GLU A 251 34.27 56.04 20.52
CA GLU A 251 35.61 55.82 19.90
C GLU A 251 35.50 55.53 18.40
N GLY A 252 35.55 56.51 17.49
CA GLY A 252 36.64 57.47 17.25
C GLY A 252 37.31 57.04 15.94
N GLY A 253 37.09 57.69 14.80
CA GLY A 253 37.66 59.00 14.48
C GLY A 253 39.07 58.81 13.90
N GLY A 254 39.19 58.62 12.58
CA GLY A 254 40.47 58.48 11.89
C GLY A 254 40.29 58.34 10.38
N ASP A 255 40.40 59.47 9.69
CA ASP A 255 40.53 59.56 8.24
C ASP A 255 41.83 58.90 7.77
N THR A 256 41.80 58.06 6.74
CA THR A 256 42.93 57.89 5.81
C THR A 256 42.40 57.40 4.47
N GLU A 257 42.80 58.14 3.43
CA GLU A 257 42.51 57.95 2.01
C GLU A 257 43.36 56.81 1.40
N GLU A 258 43.10 56.58 0.09
CA GLU A 258 43.94 55.92 -0.93
C GLU A 258 43.87 54.38 -1.00
N GLU A 259 43.30 53.86 -2.10
CA GLU A 259 43.99 53.20 -3.24
C GLU A 259 44.25 51.71 -2.90
N GLU A 260 43.99 50.70 -3.72
CA GLU A 260 44.24 50.48 -5.14
C GLU A 260 43.54 49.17 -5.56
N ASP A 261 43.37 48.98 -6.86
CA ASP A 261 42.89 47.76 -7.52
C ASP A 261 43.73 46.52 -7.22
N GLU A 262 43.10 45.34 -7.08
CA GLU A 262 43.73 44.07 -7.49
C GLU A 262 42.67 42.98 -7.72
N GLU A 263 42.42 42.68 -9.00
CA GLU A 263 41.77 41.46 -9.46
C GLU A 263 42.70 40.27 -9.20
N VAL A 264 42.25 39.29 -8.39
CA VAL A 264 42.92 37.99 -8.28
C VAL A 264 41.90 36.89 -8.56
N GLU A 265 42.06 36.28 -9.73
CA GLU A 265 41.51 34.97 -10.07
C GLU A 265 42.13 33.91 -9.13
N GLU A 266 41.31 33.17 -8.39
CA GLU A 266 41.73 31.90 -7.78
C GLU A 266 41.02 30.74 -8.48
N GLU A 267 41.77 30.09 -9.37
CA GLU A 267 41.55 28.72 -9.82
C GLU A 267 41.71 27.75 -8.64
N ILE A 268 40.72 26.87 -8.43
CA ILE A 268 40.86 25.71 -7.55
C ILE A 268 41.10 24.46 -8.41
N PRO A 269 42.20 23.71 -8.21
CA PRO A 269 42.58 22.55 -9.00
C PRO A 269 41.87 21.25 -8.55
N PRO A 270 41.84 20.20 -9.40
CA PRO A 270 41.29 18.90 -9.04
C PRO A 270 42.29 18.12 -8.19
N THR A 271 41.84 17.55 -7.07
CA THR A 271 42.65 16.62 -6.29
C THR A 271 42.28 15.19 -6.65
N GLU A 272 43.03 14.60 -7.58
CA GLU A 272 43.23 13.15 -7.63
C GLU A 272 44.30 12.78 -6.60
N SER A 273 44.02 11.82 -5.72
CA SER A 273 45.06 11.08 -5.01
C SER A 273 44.74 9.61 -4.99
N ASP A 274 45.40 8.94 -5.93
CA ASP A 274 45.64 7.52 -5.99
C ASP A 274 46.51 7.04 -4.80
N ARG A 275 46.57 5.71 -4.61
CA ARG A 275 47.59 4.94 -3.86
C ARG A 275 47.34 4.64 -2.37
N SER A 276 46.99 3.38 -2.08
CA SER A 276 48.00 2.38 -1.68
C SER A 276 47.37 1.04 -1.29
N GLU A 277 47.76 0.01 -2.04
CA GLU A 277 47.71 -1.38 -1.64
C GLU A 277 48.53 -1.59 -0.37
N ARG A 278 48.01 -2.41 0.56
CA ARG A 278 48.85 -3.03 1.59
C ARG A 278 48.35 -4.43 1.90
N GLU A 279 49.01 -5.39 1.28
CA GLU A 279 49.08 -6.78 1.71
C GLU A 279 49.78 -6.89 3.08
N SER A 280 49.26 -7.76 3.93
CA SER A 280 49.92 -8.42 5.08
C SER A 280 48.79 -9.09 5.86
N GLY A 281 48.67 -10.40 6.00
CA GLY A 281 49.73 -11.34 6.29
C GLY A 281 49.30 -12.14 7.53
N LYS A 282 48.87 -13.38 7.27
CA LYS A 282 49.14 -14.60 8.03
C LYS A 282 49.37 -14.46 9.57
N SER A 283 48.47 -15.04 10.36
CA SER A 283 48.88 -15.73 11.59
C SER A 283 48.11 -17.04 11.79
N GLU A 284 48.90 -18.10 11.89
CA GLU A 284 48.53 -19.45 12.29
C GLU A 284 48.23 -19.47 13.79
N ARG A 285 47.20 -20.21 14.21
CA ARG A 285 47.30 -20.92 15.48
C ARG A 285 46.45 -22.18 15.49
N ASP A 286 47.16 -23.29 15.41
CA ASP A 286 46.73 -24.64 15.73
C ASP A 286 46.24 -24.76 17.17
N SER A 287 45.21 -25.58 17.37
CA SER A 287 45.10 -26.49 18.51
C SER A 287 44.14 -27.63 18.15
N GLU A 288 44.75 -28.79 17.87
CA GLU A 288 44.23 -30.15 18.05
C GLU A 288 43.42 -30.29 19.37
N SER A 289 42.44 -31.18 19.55
CA SER A 289 42.37 -32.62 19.26
C SER A 289 40.94 -33.14 19.65
N PRO A 290 40.60 -34.45 19.54
CA PRO A 290 39.32 -34.87 18.95
C PRO A 290 38.37 -35.56 19.93
N ALA A 291 37.10 -35.67 19.54
CA ALA A 291 36.21 -36.70 20.04
C ALA A 291 35.29 -37.23 18.92
N ARG A 292 35.53 -38.49 18.57
CA ARG A 292 34.62 -39.39 17.86
C ARG A 292 33.22 -39.33 18.45
N ILE A 293 32.20 -39.11 17.62
CA ILE A 293 30.92 -39.81 17.75
C ILE A 293 30.50 -40.29 16.37
N ASP A 294 30.46 -41.61 16.29
CA ASP A 294 29.93 -42.47 15.26
C ASP A 294 28.40 -42.49 15.38
N SER A 295 27.66 -42.22 14.31
CA SER A 295 26.31 -42.77 14.11
C SER A 295 25.71 -42.39 12.76
N GLY A 296 25.57 -43.41 11.90
CA GLY A 296 24.31 -43.68 11.22
C GLY A 296 23.94 -42.76 10.06
N THR A 297 24.39 -43.14 8.87
CA THR A 297 23.68 -42.85 7.62
C THR A 297 22.31 -43.54 7.66
N SER A 298 21.28 -42.84 8.12
CA SER A 298 19.90 -43.25 7.92
C SER A 298 19.44 -42.77 6.55
N GLU A 299 19.14 -43.75 5.70
CA GLU A 299 18.53 -43.62 4.40
C GLU A 299 17.30 -42.72 4.47
N VAL A 300 17.32 -41.67 3.66
CA VAL A 300 16.16 -40.79 3.44
C VAL A 300 15.12 -41.62 2.71
N SER A 301 14.18 -42.17 3.46
CA SER A 301 12.96 -42.81 2.96
C SER A 301 12.11 -41.77 2.26
N LEU A 302 12.28 -41.66 0.94
CA LEU A 302 11.25 -41.15 0.04
C LEU A 302 10.21 -42.26 -0.15
N SER A 303 8.94 -41.86 -0.24
CA SER A 303 7.75 -42.65 -0.61
C SER A 303 6.98 -43.34 0.53
N SER A 304 5.92 -42.69 1.00
CA SER A 304 4.74 -43.40 1.57
C SER A 304 3.38 -42.73 1.30
N TYR A 305 3.30 -41.71 0.43
CA TYR A 305 2.01 -41.07 0.10
C TYR A 305 1.22 -41.75 -1.04
N GLU A 306 1.69 -42.87 -1.60
CA GLU A 306 0.95 -43.61 -2.65
C GLU A 306 0.19 -44.86 -2.17
N ALA A 307 0.24 -45.22 -0.89
CA ALA A 307 -0.26 -46.54 -0.44
C ALA A 307 -1.67 -46.56 0.17
N VAL A 308 -2.43 -45.46 0.16
CA VAL A 308 -3.80 -45.41 0.70
C VAL A 308 -4.78 -44.88 -0.34
N SER A 309 -5.02 -45.64 -1.41
CA SER A 309 -6.13 -45.33 -2.34
C SER A 309 -6.63 -46.52 -3.19
N LEU A 310 -6.44 -47.78 -2.78
CA LEU A 310 -6.82 -48.91 -3.66
C LEU A 310 -7.57 -50.09 -3.03
N THR A 311 -8.02 -50.01 -1.77
CA THR A 311 -8.79 -51.13 -1.15
C THR A 311 -10.24 -50.81 -0.78
N GLU A 312 -10.76 -49.61 -1.08
CA GLU A 312 -12.11 -49.21 -0.63
C GLU A 312 -13.06 -48.77 -1.75
N LEU A 313 -12.90 -49.33 -2.96
CA LEU A 313 -13.72 -49.00 -4.13
C LEU A 313 -14.34 -50.24 -4.79
N LYS A 314 -14.85 -51.19 -3.97
CA LYS A 314 -15.48 -52.43 -4.46
C LYS A 314 -16.98 -52.57 -4.18
N ASP A 315 -17.67 -51.55 -3.71
CA ASP A 315 -19.14 -51.58 -3.65
C ASP A 315 -19.73 -50.22 -4.05
N GLN A 316 -19.92 -50.02 -5.35
CA GLN A 316 -20.95 -49.12 -5.85
C GLN A 316 -21.85 -49.85 -6.86
N PRO A 317 -23.18 -49.69 -6.75
CA PRO A 317 -24.12 -50.28 -7.68
C PRO A 317 -24.00 -49.63 -9.06
N LYS A 318 -23.99 -50.48 -10.09
CA LYS A 318 -24.19 -50.13 -11.50
C LYS A 318 -25.36 -49.17 -11.64
N ILE A 319 -25.08 -47.97 -12.16
CA ILE A 319 -26.08 -47.09 -12.76
C ILE A 319 -25.90 -47.26 -14.26
N ASP A 320 -26.98 -47.70 -14.89
CA ASP A 320 -27.05 -48.01 -16.30
C ASP A 320 -26.93 -46.74 -17.16
N ASP A 321 -26.31 -46.95 -18.31
CA ASP A 321 -26.02 -45.99 -19.38
C ASP A 321 -27.30 -45.32 -19.92
N GLU A 322 -27.29 -43.99 -20.07
CA GLU A 322 -28.18 -43.30 -21.02
C GLU A 322 -27.38 -42.33 -21.90
N GLU A 323 -27.57 -42.56 -23.20
CA GLU A 323 -27.00 -41.87 -24.35
C GLU A 323 -27.45 -40.40 -24.48
N GLY A 324 -26.62 -39.60 -25.15
CA GLY A 324 -26.99 -38.30 -25.71
C GLY A 324 -25.90 -37.26 -25.47
N ALA A 325 -25.56 -36.36 -26.38
CA ALA A 325 -25.86 -36.16 -27.79
C ALA A 325 -24.77 -35.19 -28.27
N ASP A 326 -24.39 -35.31 -29.54
CA ASP A 326 -23.43 -34.45 -30.22
C ASP A 326 -23.88 -32.98 -30.19
N GLU A 327 -23.01 -32.06 -29.75
CA GLU A 327 -23.08 -30.66 -30.14
C GLU A 327 -21.65 -30.18 -30.45
N GLU A 328 -21.34 -30.13 -31.74
CA GLU A 328 -20.27 -29.34 -32.32
C GLU A 328 -20.68 -27.86 -32.16
N GLU A 329 -19.91 -27.05 -31.44
CA GLU A 329 -20.07 -25.59 -31.43
C GLU A 329 -18.93 -24.94 -32.22
N ASP A 330 -19.38 -24.11 -33.17
CA ASP A 330 -18.64 -23.36 -34.17
C ASP A 330 -17.74 -22.26 -33.56
N ASP A 331 -16.47 -22.27 -33.96
CA ASP A 331 -15.53 -21.16 -33.80
C ASP A 331 -15.77 -20.12 -34.92
N GLU A 332 -16.67 -19.15 -34.71
CA GLU A 332 -16.81 -17.97 -35.59
C GLU A 332 -16.28 -16.69 -34.92
N GLU A 333 -15.14 -16.22 -35.46
CA GLU A 333 -14.79 -14.84 -35.79
C GLU A 333 -15.13 -13.69 -34.82
N GLU A 334 -14.10 -13.10 -34.21
CA GLU A 334 -14.15 -11.73 -33.66
C GLU A 334 -12.92 -10.92 -34.14
N GLU A 335 -12.91 -10.52 -35.42
CA GLU A 335 -12.02 -9.48 -35.98
C GLU A 335 -12.82 -8.19 -36.24
N VAL A 336 -13.18 -7.45 -35.19
CA VAL A 336 -13.65 -6.06 -35.34
C VAL A 336 -13.23 -5.27 -34.10
N ASP A 337 -12.10 -4.56 -34.12
CA ASP A 337 -11.92 -3.33 -33.31
C ASP A 337 -10.65 -2.49 -33.56
N GLU A 338 -9.99 -2.59 -34.73
CA GLU A 338 -8.81 -1.74 -35.00
C GLU A 338 -9.14 -0.35 -35.59
N LYS A 339 -10.35 -0.10 -36.09
CA LYS A 339 -10.67 1.16 -36.81
C LYS A 339 -11.08 2.33 -35.93
N GLU A 340 -11.52 2.11 -34.69
CA GLU A 340 -11.94 3.21 -33.81
C GLU A 340 -10.74 3.93 -33.15
N SER A 341 -9.57 3.27 -33.10
CA SER A 341 -8.36 3.81 -32.46
C SER A 341 -7.60 4.86 -33.29
N GLU A 342 -7.77 4.88 -34.63
CA GLU A 342 -7.05 5.84 -35.49
C GLU A 342 -7.72 7.22 -35.52
N ASP A 343 -9.05 7.29 -35.44
CA ASP A 343 -9.82 8.54 -35.49
C ASP A 343 -9.65 9.39 -34.22
N GLU A 344 -9.54 8.76 -33.05
CA GLU A 344 -9.20 9.47 -31.81
C GLU A 344 -7.78 10.04 -31.83
N ARG A 345 -6.85 9.33 -32.47
CA ARG A 345 -5.44 9.75 -32.57
C ARG A 345 -5.27 10.96 -33.49
N GLU A 346 -6.08 11.10 -34.53
CA GLU A 346 -6.11 12.31 -35.38
C GLU A 346 -6.74 13.52 -34.68
N LYS A 347 -7.84 13.33 -33.93
CA LYS A 347 -8.46 14.41 -33.15
C LYS A 347 -7.49 15.00 -32.13
N ASN A 348 -6.74 14.16 -31.42
CA ASN A 348 -5.78 14.63 -30.42
C ASN A 348 -4.60 15.41 -31.05
N LYS A 349 -4.13 15.03 -32.25
CA LYS A 349 -3.09 15.79 -32.97
C LYS A 349 -3.57 17.18 -33.42
N LYS A 350 -4.85 17.31 -33.79
CA LYS A 350 -5.43 18.60 -34.20
C LYS A 350 -5.54 19.57 -33.03
N THR A 351 -6.01 19.10 -31.88
CA THR A 351 -6.12 19.90 -30.65
C THR A 351 -4.76 20.42 -30.18
N ALA A 352 -3.71 19.58 -30.24
CA ALA A 352 -2.35 19.98 -29.87
C ALA A 352 -1.79 21.10 -30.77
N ARG A 353 -2.02 21.04 -32.08
CA ARG A 353 -1.57 22.08 -33.03
C ARG A 353 -2.26 23.43 -32.79
N ASP A 354 -3.55 23.42 -32.43
CA ASP A 354 -4.29 24.64 -32.17
C ASP A 354 -3.86 25.33 -30.86
N GLN A 355 -3.49 24.55 -29.84
CA GLN A 355 -2.91 25.11 -28.61
C GLN A 355 -1.55 25.78 -28.84
N ILE A 356 -0.68 25.19 -29.67
CA ILE A 356 0.62 25.79 -30.01
C ILE A 356 0.42 27.13 -30.74
N LYS A 357 -0.48 27.18 -31.74
CA LYS A 357 -0.78 28.43 -32.47
C LYS A 357 -1.34 29.52 -31.55
N LYS A 358 -2.14 29.15 -30.54
CA LYS A 358 -2.70 30.10 -29.56
C LYS A 358 -1.60 30.66 -28.66
N LYS A 359 -0.64 29.82 -28.24
CA LYS A 359 0.52 30.22 -27.42
C LYS A 359 1.47 31.17 -28.17
N ASP A 360 1.68 30.93 -29.46
CA ASP A 360 2.52 31.81 -30.30
C ASP A 360 1.87 33.17 -30.57
N LYS A 361 0.54 33.23 -30.73
CA LYS A 361 -0.19 34.49 -30.83
C LYS A 361 -0.13 35.31 -29.54
N LEU A 362 -0.18 34.66 -28.37
CA LEU A 362 -0.03 35.33 -27.08
C LEU A 362 1.40 35.86 -26.86
N LYS A 363 2.42 35.12 -27.27
CA LYS A 363 3.81 35.61 -27.23
C LYS A 363 4.02 36.85 -28.08
N ARG A 364 3.46 36.90 -29.30
CA ARG A 364 3.57 38.08 -30.18
C ARG A 364 2.87 39.32 -29.62
N LYS A 365 1.70 39.15 -28.99
CA LYS A 365 0.98 40.27 -28.35
C LYS A 365 1.70 40.87 -27.14
N ASN A 366 2.63 40.16 -26.52
CA ASN A 366 3.39 40.64 -25.36
C ASN A 366 4.76 41.22 -25.75
N SER A 367 5.13 41.24 -27.03
CA SER A 367 6.40 41.80 -27.52
C SER A 367 6.24 43.08 -28.34
N ASP A 368 5.00 43.51 -28.60
CA ASP A 368 4.63 44.83 -29.10
C ASP A 368 4.05 45.64 -27.94
#